data_AF-A0A7J3JEF7-F1
#
_entry.id   AF-A0A7J3JEF7-F1
#
_cell.length_a   1.000
_cell.length_b   1.000
_cell.length_c   1.000
_cell.angle_alpha   90.00
_cell.angle_beta   90.00
_cell.angle_gamma   90.00
#
_symmetry.space_group_name_H-M   'P 1'
#
loop_
_entity.id
_entity.type
_entity.pdbx_description
1 polymer ?
#
loop_
_entity_poly.entity_id
_entity_poly.type
_entity_poly.pdbx_seq_one_letter_code
_entity_poly.pdbx_strand_id
1 'polypeptide(L)'
;MTPLKVGLIIVAITYFLFTLHQTFMFQWIGEWEYIGANNPQTATWVFITDVQAYVFLLFRFAAGILAVSGVTLYFVKKGLPQATTYKLLRGVIVLEGIYWLGLLTSGIWGMLPTARGFNVVFMLSTGIPCLVGSIGIPIAMFMLAYKLSPHKPAKPAIKWALIAGIFYVLTLWLNNTGMWITTVMGKGTEWLLTSPESMVSFASAVFGLLALTIYTAYFAKKSTAASEWAQLNLRAVGSIVTALGLFFLWNYLTWILFGGWNEWYAWILGHNLDLWMLSLPLVGLPLLFSNTNSHSQNYADPQQ
;
A
#
# COMPACT_ATOMS: atom_id res chain seq x y z
N MET A 1 -0.55 -19.31 -20.66
CA MET A 1 -0.65 -18.05 -19.88
C MET A 1 0.26 -18.22 -18.67
N THR A 2 1.19 -17.29 -18.39
CA THR A 2 2.14 -17.50 -17.26
C THR A 2 1.47 -17.21 -15.92
N PRO A 3 1.89 -17.83 -14.80
CA PRO A 3 1.35 -17.53 -13.47
C PRO A 3 1.42 -16.05 -13.12
N LEU A 4 2.51 -15.37 -13.47
CA LEU A 4 2.67 -13.92 -13.27
C LEU A 4 1.60 -13.10 -14.01
N LYS A 5 1.26 -13.50 -15.23
CA LYS A 5 0.23 -12.87 -16.04
C LYS A 5 -1.14 -12.97 -15.37
N VAL A 6 -1.51 -14.17 -14.93
CA VAL A 6 -2.77 -14.41 -14.20
C VAL A 6 -2.80 -13.59 -12.90
N GLY A 7 -1.71 -13.62 -12.13
CA GLY A 7 -1.56 -12.84 -10.91
C GLY A 7 -1.78 -11.34 -11.11
N LEU A 8 -1.18 -10.76 -12.16
CA LEU A 8 -1.32 -9.33 -12.46
C LEU A 8 -2.76 -8.95 -12.80
N ILE A 9 -3.52 -9.81 -13.49
CA ILE A 9 -4.96 -9.58 -13.71
C ILE A 9 -5.69 -9.57 -12.39
N ILE A 10 -5.50 -10.60 -11.56
CA ILE A 10 -6.26 -10.73 -10.33
C ILE A 10 -5.97 -9.55 -9.41
N VAL A 11 -4.71 -9.17 -9.22
CA VAL A 11 -4.34 -7.99 -8.42
C VAL A 11 -4.96 -6.71 -8.97
N ALA A 12 -4.94 -6.49 -10.28
CA ALA A 12 -5.55 -5.29 -10.87
C ALA A 12 -7.08 -5.26 -10.69
N ILE A 13 -7.74 -6.42 -10.87
CA ILE A 13 -9.18 -6.55 -10.63
C ILE A 13 -9.50 -6.34 -9.15
N THR A 14 -8.76 -6.95 -8.24
CA THR A 14 -8.97 -6.79 -6.79
C THR A 14 -8.76 -5.34 -6.38
N TYR A 15 -7.68 -4.69 -6.82
CA TYR A 15 -7.45 -3.26 -6.58
C TYR A 15 -8.62 -2.39 -7.06
N PHE A 16 -9.12 -2.64 -8.28
CA PHE A 16 -10.30 -1.94 -8.80
C PHE A 16 -11.57 -2.22 -8.00
N LEU A 17 -11.91 -3.49 -7.74
CA LEU A 17 -13.16 -3.87 -7.08
C LEU A 17 -13.23 -3.38 -5.64
N PHE A 18 -12.13 -3.46 -4.89
CA PHE A 18 -12.08 -2.88 -3.54
C PHE A 18 -12.23 -1.37 -3.59
N THR A 19 -11.53 -0.70 -4.50
CA THR A 19 -11.65 0.77 -4.63
C THR A 19 -13.06 1.18 -5.06
N LEU A 20 -13.67 0.44 -5.99
CA LEU A 20 -15.06 0.62 -6.43
C LEU A 20 -16.01 0.51 -5.22
N HIS A 21 -15.89 -0.56 -4.44
CA HIS A 21 -16.71 -0.75 -3.24
C HIS A 21 -16.55 0.43 -2.29
N GLN A 22 -15.32 0.83 -1.97
CA GLN A 22 -15.05 1.94 -1.06
C GLN A 22 -15.57 3.29 -1.58
N THR A 23 -15.52 3.51 -2.90
CA THR A 23 -15.98 4.76 -3.52
C THR A 23 -17.50 4.90 -3.46
N PHE A 24 -18.26 3.80 -3.53
CA PHE A 24 -19.71 3.85 -3.72
C PHE A 24 -20.54 3.30 -2.56
N MET A 25 -19.94 2.59 -1.59
CA MET A 25 -20.68 2.01 -0.47
C MET A 25 -20.73 2.91 0.77
N PHE A 26 -20.07 4.08 0.76
CA PHE A 26 -20.18 5.21 1.71
C PHE A 26 -20.21 4.87 3.22
N GLN A 27 -19.80 3.67 3.66
CA GLN A 27 -20.01 3.25 5.05
C GLN A 27 -19.24 4.06 6.10
N TRP A 28 -18.25 4.83 5.66
CA TRP A 28 -17.36 5.65 6.51
C TRP A 28 -17.61 7.16 6.37
N ILE A 29 -18.52 7.60 5.48
CA ILE A 29 -18.83 9.03 5.27
C ILE A 29 -20.10 9.37 6.06
N GLY A 30 -20.02 10.41 6.90
CA GLY A 30 -21.16 10.90 7.70
C GLY A 30 -20.96 10.75 9.21
N GLU A 31 -19.80 10.26 9.67
CA GLU A 31 -19.52 10.08 11.10
C GLU A 31 -19.66 11.38 11.90
N TRP A 32 -19.40 12.52 11.26
CA TRP A 32 -19.54 13.83 11.88
C TRP A 32 -20.97 14.14 12.35
N GLU A 33 -22.01 13.56 11.73
CA GLU A 33 -23.41 13.81 12.11
C GLU A 33 -23.72 13.27 13.51
N TYR A 34 -23.16 12.10 13.84
CA TYR A 34 -23.34 11.46 15.14
C TYR A 34 -22.51 12.14 16.25
N ILE A 35 -21.35 12.73 15.87
CA ILE A 35 -20.42 13.37 16.81
C ILE A 35 -20.81 14.83 17.09
N GLY A 36 -21.45 15.50 16.12
CA GLY A 36 -21.70 16.95 16.12
C GLY A 36 -22.45 17.47 17.34
N ALA A 37 -23.38 16.70 17.90
CA ALA A 37 -24.15 17.10 19.07
C ALA A 37 -23.29 17.20 20.34
N ASN A 38 -22.27 16.35 20.48
CA ASN A 38 -21.46 16.24 21.70
C ASN A 38 -20.07 16.87 21.56
N ASN A 39 -19.53 16.98 20.34
CA ASN A 39 -18.20 17.54 20.08
C ASN A 39 -18.11 18.22 18.70
N PRO A 40 -18.56 19.50 18.59
CA PRO A 40 -18.61 20.22 17.32
C PRO A 40 -17.26 20.42 16.62
N GLN A 41 -16.18 20.55 17.41
CA GLN A 41 -14.83 20.75 16.87
C GLN A 41 -14.32 19.47 16.21
N THR A 42 -14.46 18.32 16.88
CA THR A 42 -14.11 17.03 16.28
C THR A 42 -14.99 16.73 15.07
N ALA A 43 -16.29 17.02 15.13
CA ALA A 43 -17.18 16.82 13.98
C ALA A 43 -16.77 17.64 12.75
N THR A 44 -16.35 18.90 12.93
CA THR A 44 -15.82 19.71 11.82
C THR A 44 -14.58 19.07 11.18
N TRP A 45 -13.63 18.58 11.99
CA TRP A 45 -12.44 17.93 11.47
C TRP A 45 -12.75 16.63 10.74
N VAL A 46 -13.64 15.79 11.30
CA VAL A 46 -14.11 14.56 10.66
C VAL A 46 -14.78 14.86 9.31
N PHE A 47 -15.66 15.85 9.25
CA PHE A 47 -16.28 16.28 8.00
C PHE A 47 -15.23 16.66 6.93
N ILE A 48 -14.24 17.47 7.31
CA ILE A 48 -13.17 17.89 6.38
C ILE A 48 -12.37 16.66 5.90
N THR A 49 -11.98 15.77 6.82
CA THR A 49 -11.20 14.58 6.44
C THR A 49 -12.00 13.61 5.59
N ASP A 50 -13.31 13.46 5.83
CA ASP A 50 -14.17 12.55 5.08
C ASP A 50 -14.38 13.04 3.64
N VAL A 51 -14.73 14.33 3.48
CA VAL A 51 -14.89 14.96 2.16
C VAL A 51 -13.57 14.89 1.39
N GLN A 52 -12.45 15.17 2.06
CA GLN A 52 -11.14 15.08 1.43
C GLN A 52 -10.83 13.64 1.01
N ALA A 53 -10.96 12.67 1.91
CA ALA A 53 -10.71 11.27 1.59
C ALA A 53 -11.56 10.82 0.40
N TYR A 54 -12.83 11.26 0.30
CA TYR A 54 -13.71 10.91 -0.81
C TYR A 54 -13.21 11.47 -2.14
N VAL A 55 -12.90 12.77 -2.18
CA VAL A 55 -12.39 13.44 -3.39
C VAL A 55 -11.11 12.76 -3.88
N PHE A 56 -10.21 12.41 -2.96
CA PHE A 56 -8.95 11.77 -3.29
C PHE A 56 -9.10 10.28 -3.66
N LEU A 57 -10.09 9.58 -3.10
CA LEU A 57 -10.45 8.21 -3.47
C LEU A 57 -10.89 8.09 -4.94
N LEU A 58 -11.51 9.13 -5.50
CA LEU A 58 -11.86 9.15 -6.94
C LEU A 58 -10.62 9.01 -7.85
N PHE A 59 -9.45 9.51 -7.42
CA PHE A 59 -8.21 9.34 -8.19
C PHE A 59 -7.71 7.90 -8.12
N ARG A 60 -7.74 7.25 -6.94
CA ARG A 60 -7.45 5.82 -6.83
C ARG A 60 -8.43 4.98 -7.64
N PHE A 61 -9.70 5.36 -7.69
CA PHE A 61 -10.70 4.69 -8.52
C PHE A 61 -10.36 4.79 -10.01
N ALA A 62 -10.01 5.99 -10.49
CA ALA A 62 -9.52 6.19 -11.85
C ALA A 62 -8.23 5.40 -12.13
N ALA A 63 -7.31 5.30 -11.16
CA ALA A 63 -6.11 4.47 -11.27
C ALA A 63 -6.47 2.98 -11.42
N GLY A 64 -7.47 2.50 -10.67
CA GLY A 64 -8.02 1.14 -10.79
C GLY A 64 -8.58 0.85 -12.18
N ILE A 65 -9.37 1.78 -12.74
CA ILE A 65 -9.88 1.67 -14.12
C ILE A 65 -8.73 1.58 -15.12
N LEU A 66 -7.72 2.43 -15.00
CA LEU A 66 -6.53 2.41 -15.88
C LEU A 66 -5.74 1.11 -15.73
N ALA A 67 -5.59 0.59 -14.51
CA ALA A 67 -4.88 -0.66 -14.24
C ALA A 67 -5.61 -1.85 -14.90
N VAL A 68 -6.91 -1.99 -14.69
CA VAL A 68 -7.72 -3.05 -15.32
C VAL A 68 -7.73 -2.91 -16.84
N SER A 69 -7.90 -1.71 -17.35
CA SER A 69 -7.87 -1.45 -18.80
C SER A 69 -6.52 -1.79 -19.41
N GLY A 70 -5.43 -1.38 -18.75
CA GLY A 70 -4.07 -1.63 -19.21
C GLY A 70 -3.71 -3.11 -19.22
N VAL A 71 -4.06 -3.83 -18.15
CA VAL A 71 -3.86 -5.28 -18.09
C VAL A 71 -4.73 -5.97 -19.14
N THR A 72 -6.01 -5.63 -19.25
CA THR A 72 -6.91 -6.21 -20.27
C THR A 72 -6.36 -6.02 -21.69
N LEU A 73 -5.93 -4.81 -22.03
CA LEU A 73 -5.31 -4.51 -23.32
C LEU A 73 -4.03 -5.33 -23.55
N TYR A 74 -3.21 -5.50 -22.52
CA TYR A 74 -2.02 -6.36 -22.59
C TYR A 74 -2.38 -7.82 -22.92
N PHE A 75 -3.49 -8.35 -22.39
CA PHE A 75 -3.95 -9.70 -22.72
C PHE A 75 -4.54 -9.78 -24.12
N VAL A 76 -5.46 -8.89 -24.47
CA VAL A 76 -6.15 -8.88 -25.77
C VAL A 76 -5.15 -8.71 -26.92
N LYS A 77 -4.16 -7.82 -26.76
CA LYS A 77 -3.15 -7.56 -27.80
C LYS A 77 -1.91 -8.47 -27.70
N LYS A 78 -1.91 -9.45 -26.78
CA LYS A 78 -0.76 -10.35 -26.51
C LYS A 78 0.55 -9.60 -26.21
N GLY A 79 0.47 -8.41 -25.64
CA GLY A 79 1.58 -7.50 -25.39
C GLY A 79 1.18 -6.04 -25.63
N LEU A 80 1.98 -5.12 -25.11
CA LEU A 80 1.85 -3.69 -25.38
C LEU A 80 3.22 -3.11 -25.75
N PRO A 81 3.26 -2.14 -26.70
CA PRO A 81 4.48 -1.38 -26.94
C PRO A 81 4.97 -0.72 -25.66
N GLN A 82 6.30 -0.67 -25.47
CA GLN A 82 6.91 -0.11 -24.25
C GLN A 82 6.42 1.32 -23.95
N ALA A 83 6.28 2.16 -24.97
CA ALA A 83 5.75 3.52 -24.83
C ALA A 83 4.32 3.54 -24.27
N THR A 84 3.45 2.64 -24.74
CA THR A 84 2.07 2.51 -24.26
C THR A 84 2.05 1.99 -22.82
N THR A 85 2.84 0.96 -22.51
CA THR A 85 2.97 0.41 -21.15
C THR A 85 3.42 1.49 -20.18
N TYR A 86 4.46 2.24 -20.51
CA TYR A 86 4.95 3.31 -19.64
C TYR A 86 3.92 4.44 -19.50
N LYS A 87 3.21 4.82 -20.57
CA LYS A 87 2.15 5.83 -20.48
C LYS A 87 1.05 5.40 -19.50
N LEU A 88 0.60 4.15 -19.58
CA LEU A 88 -0.41 3.59 -18.67
C LEU A 88 0.10 3.54 -17.23
N LEU A 89 1.30 3.00 -17.01
CA LEU A 89 1.91 2.91 -15.68
C LEU A 89 2.09 4.30 -15.04
N ARG A 90 2.53 5.31 -15.82
CA ARG A 90 2.63 6.70 -15.33
C ARG A 90 1.27 7.23 -14.88
N GLY A 91 0.21 6.96 -15.65
CA GLY A 91 -1.15 7.36 -15.28
C GLY A 91 -1.57 6.75 -13.94
N VAL A 92 -1.41 5.43 -13.79
CA VAL A 92 -1.70 4.73 -12.53
C VAL A 92 -0.88 5.30 -11.37
N ILE A 93 0.43 5.48 -11.56
CA ILE A 93 1.34 6.00 -10.52
C ILE A 93 0.99 7.43 -10.10
N VAL A 94 0.66 8.31 -11.05
CA VAL A 94 0.27 9.70 -10.73
C VAL A 94 -1.05 9.73 -9.98
N LEU A 95 -2.05 8.99 -10.45
CA LEU A 95 -3.37 8.98 -9.80
C LEU A 95 -3.31 8.37 -8.40
N GLU A 96 -2.57 7.28 -8.23
CA GLU A 96 -2.31 6.70 -6.90
C GLU A 96 -1.53 7.68 -6.01
N GLY A 97 -0.52 8.36 -6.55
CA GLY A 97 0.21 9.40 -5.82
C GLY A 97 -0.67 10.58 -5.40
N ILE A 98 -1.64 10.97 -6.23
CA ILE A 98 -2.63 12.00 -5.87
C ILE A 98 -3.49 11.48 -4.72
N TYR A 99 -4.03 10.26 -4.81
CA TYR A 99 -4.82 9.67 -3.71
C TYR A 99 -4.11 9.78 -2.35
N TRP A 100 -2.82 9.44 -2.28
CA TRP A 100 -2.06 9.50 -1.04
C TRP A 100 -1.91 10.92 -0.48
N LEU A 101 -1.91 11.96 -1.32
CA LEU A 101 -1.94 13.36 -0.85
C LEU A 101 -3.20 13.65 -0.01
N GLY A 102 -4.30 12.94 -0.26
CA GLY A 102 -5.55 13.08 0.48
C GLY A 102 -5.41 12.83 1.98
N LEU A 103 -4.39 12.07 2.41
CA LEU A 103 -4.14 11.83 3.83
C LEU A 103 -3.48 13.03 4.55
N LEU A 104 -3.03 14.05 3.83
CA LEU A 104 -2.30 15.19 4.42
C LEU A 104 -3.11 15.90 5.50
N THR A 105 -4.42 16.06 5.29
CA THR A 105 -5.27 16.77 6.26
C THR A 105 -5.47 15.96 7.54
N SER A 106 -5.65 14.64 7.45
CA SER A 106 -5.66 13.76 8.63
C SER A 106 -4.31 13.79 9.36
N GLY A 107 -3.21 13.87 8.59
CA GLY A 107 -1.87 14.04 9.14
C GLY A 107 -1.71 15.34 9.92
N ILE A 108 -2.14 16.47 9.35
CA ILE A 108 -2.13 17.78 10.03
C ILE A 108 -2.99 17.72 11.29
N TRP A 109 -4.23 17.23 11.18
CA TRP A 109 -5.15 17.15 12.31
C TRP A 109 -4.57 16.32 13.46
N GLY A 110 -3.94 15.18 13.15
CA GLY A 110 -3.27 14.32 14.13
C GLY A 110 -2.09 14.97 14.88
N MET A 111 -1.50 16.04 14.32
CA MET A 111 -0.38 16.76 14.92
C MET A 111 -0.80 18.03 15.69
N LEU A 112 -2.04 18.48 15.53
CA LEU A 112 -2.49 19.73 16.16
C LEU A 112 -2.73 19.54 17.67
N PRO A 113 -2.21 20.44 18.53
CA PRO A 113 -2.52 20.40 19.95
C PRO A 113 -3.98 20.81 20.20
N THR A 114 -4.56 20.27 21.27
CA THR A 114 -5.87 20.68 21.77
C THR A 114 -5.71 21.61 22.98
N ALA A 115 -6.82 22.14 23.51
CA ALA A 115 -6.81 22.89 24.77
C ALA A 115 -6.24 22.08 25.96
N ARG A 116 -6.16 20.75 25.85
CA ARG A 116 -5.58 19.84 26.86
C ARG A 116 -4.14 19.41 26.55
N GLY A 117 -3.51 20.03 25.56
CA GLY A 117 -2.17 19.68 25.07
C GLY A 117 -2.18 18.69 23.90
N PHE A 118 -1.02 18.09 23.64
CA PHE A 118 -0.84 17.12 22.57
C PHE A 118 -1.49 15.79 22.90
N ASN A 119 -2.30 15.28 21.96
CA ASN A 119 -2.79 13.91 22.02
C ASN A 119 -1.75 12.98 21.38
N VAL A 120 -0.84 12.44 22.20
CA VAL A 120 0.24 11.56 21.74
C VAL A 120 -0.29 10.32 21.04
N VAL A 121 -1.42 9.77 21.50
CA VAL A 121 -2.03 8.58 20.88
C VAL A 121 -2.49 8.91 19.47
N PHE A 122 -3.23 10.00 19.29
CA PHE A 122 -3.72 10.43 17.98
C PHE A 122 -2.59 10.84 17.03
N MET A 123 -1.52 11.43 17.58
CA MET A 123 -0.30 11.72 16.83
C MET A 123 0.37 10.45 16.30
N LEU A 124 0.47 9.39 17.12
CA LEU A 124 1.10 8.12 16.74
C LEU A 124 0.20 7.26 15.84
N SER A 125 -1.11 7.28 16.04
CA SER A 125 -2.06 6.47 15.26
C SER A 125 -2.47 7.10 13.93
N THR A 126 -2.48 8.43 13.84
CA THR A 126 -3.02 9.16 12.69
C THR A 126 -2.05 10.21 12.16
N GLY A 127 -1.55 11.10 13.02
CA GLY A 127 -0.70 12.23 12.60
C GLY A 127 0.55 11.81 11.81
N ILE A 128 1.44 11.05 12.45
CA ILE A 128 2.71 10.62 11.86
C ILE A 128 2.49 9.70 10.64
N PRO A 129 1.66 8.62 10.72
CA PRO A 129 1.46 7.76 9.57
C PRO A 129 0.90 8.50 8.35
N CYS A 130 -0.11 9.35 8.54
CA CYS A 130 -0.71 10.10 7.45
C CYS A 130 0.24 11.13 6.85
N LEU A 131 1.04 11.86 7.66
CA LEU A 131 2.04 12.80 7.13
C LEU A 131 3.16 12.11 6.35
N VAL A 132 3.69 11.00 6.89
CA VAL A 132 4.74 10.24 6.19
C VAL A 132 4.19 9.69 4.88
N GLY A 133 2.98 9.13 4.89
CA GLY A 133 2.30 8.62 3.70
C GLY A 133 2.03 9.71 2.67
N SER A 134 1.41 10.82 3.09
CA SER A 134 0.96 11.90 2.20
C SER A 134 2.09 12.77 1.64
N ILE A 135 3.32 12.65 2.16
CA ILE A 135 4.48 13.38 1.65
C ILE A 135 5.41 12.42 0.92
N GLY A 136 5.84 11.34 1.60
CA GLY A 136 6.84 10.41 1.08
C GLY A 136 6.37 9.67 -0.17
N ILE A 137 5.15 9.12 -0.13
CA ILE A 137 4.61 8.32 -1.24
C ILE A 137 4.35 9.20 -2.48
N PRO A 138 3.61 10.34 -2.40
CA PRO A 138 3.35 11.18 -3.56
C PRO A 138 4.61 11.72 -4.21
N ILE A 139 5.58 12.23 -3.43
CA ILE A 139 6.85 12.73 -3.98
C ILE A 139 7.57 11.61 -4.73
N ALA A 140 7.69 10.42 -4.13
CA ALA A 140 8.35 9.30 -4.77
C ALA A 140 7.62 8.85 -6.05
N MET A 141 6.29 8.79 -6.03
CA MET A 141 5.46 8.40 -7.17
C MET A 141 5.50 9.42 -8.30
N PHE A 142 5.41 10.72 -8.03
CA PHE A 142 5.50 11.75 -9.07
C PHE A 142 6.89 11.78 -9.71
N MET A 143 7.94 11.64 -8.90
CA MET A 143 9.30 11.54 -9.42
C MET A 143 9.50 10.27 -10.24
N LEU A 144 8.96 9.13 -9.80
CA LEU A 144 8.94 7.90 -10.59
C LEU A 144 8.23 8.12 -11.93
N ALA A 145 7.02 8.68 -11.93
CA ALA A 145 6.24 8.91 -13.14
C ALA A 145 6.91 9.91 -14.10
N TYR A 146 7.63 10.91 -13.58
CA TYR A 146 8.40 11.85 -14.39
C TYR A 146 9.65 11.22 -15.03
N LYS A 147 10.31 10.30 -14.32
CA LYS A 147 11.52 9.61 -14.79
C LYS A 147 11.21 8.38 -15.65
N LEU A 148 10.04 7.77 -15.49
CA LEU A 148 9.59 6.63 -16.30
C LEU A 148 9.26 7.12 -17.73
N SER A 149 10.14 6.83 -18.68
CA SER A 149 9.99 7.22 -20.09
C SER A 149 10.73 6.24 -20.99
N PRO A 150 10.20 5.92 -22.19
CA PRO A 150 10.90 5.05 -23.14
C PRO A 150 12.20 5.70 -23.66
N HIS A 151 12.34 7.02 -23.53
CA HIS A 151 13.50 7.78 -24.03
C HIS A 151 14.47 8.20 -22.91
N LYS A 152 14.23 7.80 -21.66
CA LYS A 152 15.12 8.11 -20.52
C LYS A 152 15.77 6.83 -20.02
N PRO A 153 17.00 6.90 -19.47
CA PRO A 153 17.61 5.76 -18.78
C PRO A 153 16.69 5.21 -17.69
N ALA A 154 16.69 3.88 -17.46
CA ALA A 154 15.84 3.25 -16.46
C ALA A 154 16.30 3.52 -15.02
N LYS A 155 17.60 3.71 -14.79
CA LYS A 155 18.22 3.92 -13.46
C LYS A 155 17.48 4.93 -12.56
N PRO A 156 17.13 6.16 -13.01
CA PRO A 156 16.41 7.10 -12.15
C PRO A 156 14.99 6.64 -11.82
N ALA A 157 14.29 5.96 -12.75
CA ALA A 157 12.98 5.39 -12.49
C ALA A 157 13.08 4.24 -11.47
N ILE A 158 14.06 3.35 -11.62
CA ILE A 158 14.34 2.28 -10.65
C ILE A 158 14.57 2.85 -9.26
N LYS A 159 15.42 3.88 -9.12
CA LYS A 159 15.67 4.55 -7.83
C LYS A 159 14.37 5.02 -7.19
N TRP A 160 13.51 5.73 -7.93
CA TRP A 160 12.26 6.26 -7.38
C TRP A 160 11.21 5.17 -7.12
N ALA A 161 11.21 4.08 -7.89
CA ALA A 161 10.38 2.91 -7.59
C ALA A 161 10.78 2.24 -6.27
N LEU A 162 12.09 2.10 -6.02
CA LEU A 162 12.60 1.57 -4.76
C LEU A 162 12.26 2.48 -3.58
N ILE A 163 12.41 3.80 -3.74
CA ILE A 163 12.03 4.78 -2.71
C ILE A 163 10.52 4.73 -2.43
N ALA A 164 9.68 4.66 -3.47
CA ALA A 164 8.23 4.51 -3.31
C ALA A 164 7.89 3.23 -2.54
N GLY A 165 8.54 2.11 -2.87
CA GLY A 165 8.39 0.85 -2.15
C GLY A 165 8.72 0.97 -0.65
N ILE A 166 9.82 1.65 -0.30
CA ILE A 166 10.17 1.91 1.12
C ILE A 166 9.05 2.69 1.81
N PHE A 167 8.61 3.81 1.22
CA PHE A 167 7.59 4.65 1.84
C PHE A 167 6.24 3.94 1.98
N TYR A 168 5.87 3.07 1.03
CA TYR A 168 4.68 2.23 1.15
C TYR A 168 4.75 1.33 2.38
N VAL A 169 5.80 0.50 2.48
CA VAL A 169 5.92 -0.46 3.59
C VAL A 169 6.08 0.27 4.92
N LEU A 170 6.84 1.37 4.95
CA LEU A 170 7.02 2.21 6.14
C LEU A 170 5.69 2.82 6.61
N THR A 171 4.90 3.38 5.70
CA THR A 171 3.61 3.98 6.02
C THR A 171 2.65 2.93 6.57
N LEU A 172 2.61 1.75 5.96
CA LEU A 172 1.84 0.62 6.48
C LEU A 172 2.31 0.22 7.87
N TRP A 173 3.61 0.07 8.11
CA TRP A 173 4.12 -0.22 9.46
C TRP A 173 3.69 0.83 10.48
N LEU A 174 3.86 2.12 10.17
CA LEU A 174 3.48 3.22 11.05
C LEU A 174 1.98 3.19 11.37
N ASN A 175 1.13 3.03 10.36
CA ASN A 175 -0.32 3.03 10.50
C ASN A 175 -0.80 1.83 11.33
N ASN A 176 -0.34 0.63 10.98
CA ASN A 176 -0.74 -0.60 11.67
C ASN A 176 -0.21 -0.62 13.12
N THR A 177 1.04 -0.19 13.35
CA THR A 177 1.60 -0.11 14.71
C THR A 177 0.88 0.94 15.55
N GLY A 178 0.56 2.10 14.97
CA GLY A 178 -0.22 3.15 15.63
C GLY A 178 -1.59 2.67 16.11
N MET A 179 -2.28 1.85 15.31
CA MET A 179 -3.55 1.22 15.71
C MET A 179 -3.40 0.10 16.73
N TRP A 180 -2.25 -0.54 16.80
CA TRP A 180 -1.95 -1.47 17.89
C TRP A 180 -1.70 -0.75 19.22
N ILE A 181 -1.14 0.46 19.20
CA ILE A 181 -1.01 1.30 20.41
C ILE A 181 -2.41 1.62 20.98
N THR A 182 -3.35 2.07 20.14
CA THR A 182 -4.72 2.37 20.60
C THR A 182 -5.41 1.13 21.14
N THR A 183 -5.26 -0.01 20.46
CA THR A 183 -5.86 -1.30 20.86
C THR A 183 -5.33 -1.77 22.21
N VAL A 184 -4.01 -1.76 22.42
CA VAL A 184 -3.39 -2.18 23.69
C VAL A 184 -3.74 -1.23 24.83
N MET A 185 -3.81 0.08 24.57
CA MET A 185 -4.26 1.05 25.59
C MET A 185 -5.72 0.82 26.00
N GLY A 186 -6.59 0.42 25.06
CA GLY A 186 -8.00 0.17 25.34
C GLY A 186 -8.29 -1.19 26.00
N LYS A 187 -7.56 -2.25 25.61
CA LYS A 187 -7.81 -3.63 26.08
C LYS A 187 -6.85 -4.10 27.18
N GLY A 188 -5.73 -3.41 27.38
CA GLY A 188 -4.64 -3.84 28.25
C GLY A 188 -3.69 -4.84 27.58
N THR A 189 -2.46 -4.94 28.08
CA THR A 189 -1.43 -5.87 27.55
C THR A 189 -1.76 -7.34 27.83
N GLU A 190 -2.48 -7.63 28.91
CA GLU A 190 -2.93 -8.98 29.28
C GLU A 190 -3.85 -9.60 28.21
N TRP A 191 -4.61 -8.75 27.48
CA TRP A 191 -5.47 -9.21 26.40
C TRP A 191 -4.68 -9.94 25.29
N LEU A 192 -3.44 -9.52 25.00
CA LEU A 192 -2.58 -10.19 24.03
C LEU A 192 -2.24 -11.62 24.48
N LEU A 193 -2.11 -11.86 25.78
CA LEU A 193 -1.74 -13.18 26.32
C LEU A 193 -2.93 -14.14 26.35
N THR A 194 -4.15 -13.61 26.46
CA THR A 194 -5.39 -14.39 26.50
C THR A 194 -6.00 -14.64 25.12
N SER A 195 -5.51 -13.94 24.09
CA SER A 195 -5.99 -13.98 22.70
C SER A 195 -4.82 -14.28 21.75
N PRO A 196 -4.39 -15.55 21.61
CA PRO A 196 -3.14 -15.92 20.92
C PRO A 196 -3.14 -15.51 19.43
N GLU A 197 -4.27 -15.52 18.77
CA GLU A 197 -4.41 -15.04 17.40
C GLU A 197 -4.15 -13.53 17.29
N SER A 198 -4.58 -12.77 18.30
CA SER A 198 -4.34 -11.34 18.42
C SER A 198 -2.86 -11.04 18.75
N MET A 199 -2.18 -11.93 19.50
CA MET A 199 -0.72 -11.85 19.68
C MET A 199 0.04 -12.02 18.37
N VAL A 200 -0.36 -12.98 17.53
CA VAL A 200 0.29 -13.18 16.22
C VAL A 200 0.03 -11.98 15.31
N SER A 201 -1.21 -11.49 15.28
CA SER A 201 -1.58 -10.27 14.55
C SER A 201 -0.74 -9.06 14.99
N PHE A 202 -0.64 -8.81 16.30
CA PHE A 202 0.23 -7.80 16.90
C PHE A 202 1.69 -7.98 16.50
N ALA A 203 2.24 -9.18 16.67
CA ALA A 203 3.65 -9.45 16.35
C ALA A 203 3.95 -9.24 14.86
N SER A 204 3.03 -9.66 13.98
CA SER A 204 3.16 -9.47 12.53
C SER A 204 3.10 -7.99 12.12
N ALA A 205 2.26 -7.19 12.79
CA ALA A 205 2.13 -5.76 12.51
C ALA A 205 3.32 -4.96 13.04
N VAL A 206 3.69 -5.15 14.31
CA VAL A 206 4.72 -4.34 14.98
C VAL A 206 6.13 -4.76 14.57
N PHE A 207 6.43 -6.06 14.61
CA PHE A 207 7.77 -6.57 14.32
C PHE A 207 7.90 -7.05 12.87
N GLY A 208 6.88 -7.73 12.34
CA GLY A 208 6.90 -8.26 10.98
C GLY A 208 7.00 -7.17 9.91
N LEU A 209 6.12 -6.17 9.94
CA LEU A 209 6.20 -5.04 9.00
C LEU A 209 7.44 -4.16 9.21
N LEU A 210 7.96 -4.04 10.44
CA LEU A 210 9.23 -3.36 10.68
C LEU A 210 10.39 -4.10 10.02
N ALA A 211 10.47 -5.43 10.22
CA ALA A 211 11.47 -6.26 9.56
C ALA A 211 11.36 -6.17 8.03
N LEU A 212 10.13 -6.16 7.50
CA LEU A 212 9.88 -5.97 6.07
C LEU A 212 10.31 -4.58 5.57
N THR A 213 10.10 -3.53 6.37
CA THR A 213 10.54 -2.16 6.06
C THR A 213 12.07 -2.10 5.99
N ILE A 214 12.76 -2.65 6.99
CA ILE A 214 14.22 -2.72 7.04
C ILE A 214 14.77 -3.53 5.86
N TYR A 215 14.17 -4.69 5.57
CA TYR A 215 14.56 -5.52 4.44
C TYR A 215 14.33 -4.80 3.10
N THR A 216 13.22 -4.08 2.93
CA THR A 216 12.92 -3.29 1.73
C THR A 216 13.94 -2.17 1.55
N ALA A 217 14.32 -1.47 2.62
CA ALA A 217 15.36 -0.45 2.59
C ALA A 217 16.75 -1.03 2.26
N TYR A 218 17.10 -2.19 2.85
CA TYR A 218 18.32 -2.92 2.53
C TYR A 218 18.35 -3.34 1.05
N PHE A 219 17.27 -3.92 0.54
CA PHE A 219 17.13 -4.32 -0.85
C PHE A 219 17.25 -3.12 -1.80
N ALA A 220 16.59 -2.01 -1.48
CA ALA A 220 16.66 -0.77 -2.23
C ALA A 220 18.09 -0.23 -2.29
N LYS A 221 18.80 -0.20 -1.16
CA LYS A 221 20.22 0.21 -1.10
C LYS A 221 21.08 -0.66 -2.01
N LYS A 222 20.94 -1.99 -1.91
CA LYS A 222 21.68 -2.96 -2.74
C LYS A 222 21.36 -2.84 -4.24
N SER A 223 20.15 -2.41 -4.58
CA SER A 223 19.67 -2.31 -5.96
C SER A 223 19.95 -0.97 -6.63
N THR A 224 20.57 0.00 -5.93
CA THR A 224 20.90 1.33 -6.48
C THR A 224 21.91 1.31 -7.63
N ALA A 225 22.69 0.23 -7.74
CA ALA A 225 23.64 0.02 -8.84
C ALA A 225 22.95 -0.39 -10.16
N ALA A 226 21.72 -0.88 -10.11
CA ALA A 226 21.01 -1.35 -11.31
C ALA A 226 20.77 -0.20 -12.31
N SER A 227 21.26 -0.37 -13.53
CA SER A 227 21.03 0.56 -14.64
C SER A 227 19.76 0.22 -15.45
N GLU A 228 19.33 -1.04 -15.39
CA GLU A 228 18.24 -1.61 -16.18
C GLU A 228 17.29 -2.45 -15.31
N TRP A 229 16.02 -2.56 -15.73
CA TRP A 229 15.00 -3.32 -15.00
C TRP A 229 15.35 -4.81 -14.86
N ALA A 230 16.02 -5.39 -15.86
CA ALA A 230 16.43 -6.80 -15.86
C ALA A 230 17.51 -7.13 -14.82
N GLN A 231 18.26 -6.12 -14.34
CA GLN A 231 19.29 -6.30 -13.33
C GLN A 231 18.73 -6.36 -11.90
N LEU A 232 17.44 -6.03 -11.72
CA LEU A 232 16.80 -6.12 -10.41
C LEU A 232 16.58 -7.57 -10.01
N ASN A 233 16.87 -7.88 -8.75
CA ASN A 233 16.54 -9.19 -8.20
C ASN A 233 15.02 -9.32 -8.00
N LEU A 234 14.34 -9.85 -9.02
CA LEU A 234 12.90 -10.07 -9.01
C LEU A 234 12.44 -11.02 -7.89
N ARG A 235 13.32 -11.91 -7.41
CA ARG A 235 12.99 -12.78 -6.27
C ARG A 235 12.83 -11.97 -4.99
N ALA A 236 13.72 -11.01 -4.74
CA ALA A 236 13.61 -10.13 -3.58
C ALA A 236 12.36 -9.23 -3.67
N VAL A 237 12.02 -8.73 -4.86
CA VAL A 237 10.75 -8.01 -5.09
C VAL A 237 9.57 -8.93 -4.80
N GLY A 238 9.60 -10.17 -5.31
CA GLY A 238 8.59 -11.19 -5.05
C GLY A 238 8.42 -11.51 -3.57
N SER A 239 9.52 -11.62 -2.82
CA SER A 239 9.49 -11.80 -1.36
C SER A 239 8.79 -10.65 -0.65
N ILE A 240 9.13 -9.39 -1.00
CA ILE A 240 8.54 -8.20 -0.38
C ILE A 240 7.04 -8.15 -0.64
N VAL A 241 6.65 -8.32 -1.91
CA VAL A 241 5.24 -8.28 -2.35
C VAL A 241 4.44 -9.43 -1.72
N THR A 242 5.02 -10.63 -1.64
CA THR A 242 4.36 -11.79 -1.01
C THR A 242 4.20 -11.59 0.49
N ALA A 243 5.26 -11.18 1.20
CA ALA A 243 5.21 -10.94 2.64
C ALA A 243 4.18 -9.87 3.00
N LEU A 244 4.13 -8.79 2.22
CA LEU A 244 3.13 -7.74 2.40
C LEU A 244 1.71 -8.27 2.20
N GLY A 245 1.47 -9.02 1.13
CA GLY A 245 0.15 -9.60 0.87
C GLY A 245 -0.28 -10.64 1.90
N LEU A 246 0.65 -11.48 2.36
CA LEU A 246 0.41 -12.45 3.43
C LEU A 246 0.10 -11.77 4.77
N PHE A 247 0.68 -10.60 5.05
CA PHE A 247 0.31 -9.82 6.23
C PHE A 247 -1.19 -9.44 6.18
N PHE A 248 -1.68 -8.88 5.07
CA PHE A 248 -3.11 -8.53 4.95
C PHE A 248 -4.00 -9.78 4.97
N LEU A 249 -3.61 -10.82 4.25
CA LEU A 249 -4.37 -12.08 4.18
C LEU A 249 -4.47 -12.74 5.56
N TRP A 250 -3.36 -12.83 6.30
CA TRP A 250 -3.34 -13.40 7.64
C TRP A 250 -4.30 -12.66 8.58
N ASN A 251 -4.23 -11.33 8.61
CA ASN A 251 -5.09 -10.53 9.48
C ASN A 251 -6.57 -10.64 9.10
N TYR A 252 -6.86 -10.67 7.80
CA TYR A 252 -8.21 -10.89 7.31
C TYR A 252 -8.77 -12.27 7.70
N LEU A 253 -7.99 -13.34 7.50
CA LEU A 253 -8.39 -14.70 7.88
C LEU A 253 -8.52 -14.85 9.40
N THR A 254 -7.64 -14.21 10.17
CA THR A 254 -7.70 -14.24 11.63
C THR A 254 -9.00 -13.64 12.13
N TRP A 255 -9.42 -12.51 11.55
CA TRP A 255 -10.72 -11.94 11.86
C TRP A 255 -11.88 -12.87 11.50
N ILE A 256 -11.88 -13.46 10.30
CA ILE A 256 -12.97 -14.37 9.89
C ILE A 256 -13.07 -15.58 10.82
N LEU A 257 -11.95 -16.18 11.17
CA LEU A 257 -11.91 -17.49 11.84
C LEU A 257 -11.99 -17.37 13.36
N PHE A 258 -11.50 -16.28 13.93
CA PHE A 258 -11.30 -16.12 15.38
C PHE A 258 -11.77 -14.76 15.92
N GLY A 259 -12.25 -13.86 15.06
CA GLY A 259 -12.45 -12.47 15.40
C GLY A 259 -13.61 -12.20 16.37
N GLY A 260 -13.30 -11.49 17.45
CA GLY A 260 -14.22 -10.58 18.14
C GLY A 260 -13.94 -9.13 17.73
N TRP A 261 -14.98 -8.28 17.70
CA TRP A 261 -14.82 -6.88 17.28
C TRP A 261 -13.94 -6.07 18.26
N ASN A 262 -12.91 -5.40 17.73
CA ASN A 262 -12.05 -4.47 18.47
C ASN A 262 -11.55 -3.36 17.52
N GLU A 263 -10.89 -2.35 18.07
CA GLU A 263 -10.36 -1.21 17.30
C GLU A 263 -9.43 -1.62 16.15
N TRP A 264 -8.61 -2.65 16.35
CA TRP A 264 -7.72 -3.19 15.33
C TRP A 264 -8.49 -3.79 14.14
N TYR A 265 -9.49 -4.64 14.40
CA TYR A 265 -10.28 -5.28 13.35
C TYR A 265 -11.26 -4.30 12.69
N ALA A 266 -11.82 -3.35 13.45
CA ALA A 266 -12.61 -2.25 12.91
C ALA A 266 -11.80 -1.40 11.93
N TRP A 267 -10.54 -1.14 12.27
CA TRP A 267 -9.64 -0.40 11.40
C TRP A 267 -9.21 -1.21 10.17
N ILE A 268 -8.70 -2.43 10.34
CA ILE A 268 -8.13 -3.20 9.21
C ILE A 268 -9.16 -3.63 8.17
N LEU A 269 -10.45 -3.66 8.54
CA LEU A 269 -11.55 -4.07 7.66
C LEU A 269 -12.44 -2.92 7.21
N GLY A 270 -12.74 -1.99 8.11
CA GLY A 270 -13.68 -0.90 7.86
C GLY A 270 -13.01 0.39 7.37
N HIS A 271 -11.78 0.66 7.82
CA HIS A 271 -11.12 1.95 7.59
C HIS A 271 -9.82 1.83 6.78
N ASN A 272 -9.35 0.61 6.54
CA ASN A 272 -8.15 0.36 5.76
C ASN A 272 -8.50 0.16 4.27
N LEU A 273 -8.23 1.21 3.48
CA LEU A 273 -8.46 1.23 2.03
C LEU A 273 -7.46 0.38 1.23
N ASP A 274 -6.53 -0.30 1.91
CA ASP A 274 -5.47 -1.11 1.30
C ASP A 274 -5.73 -2.62 1.41
N LEU A 275 -6.92 -3.06 1.85
CA LEU A 275 -7.25 -4.48 2.00
C LEU A 275 -7.13 -5.29 0.70
N TRP A 276 -7.22 -4.63 -0.47
CA TRP A 276 -6.94 -5.23 -1.78
C TRP A 276 -5.54 -5.88 -1.88
N MET A 277 -4.60 -5.44 -1.05
CA MET A 277 -3.24 -5.97 -0.97
C MET A 277 -3.18 -7.44 -0.56
N LEU A 278 -4.26 -8.02 0.00
CA LEU A 278 -4.34 -9.47 0.23
C LEU A 278 -4.15 -10.31 -1.04
N SER A 279 -4.36 -9.72 -2.22
CA SER A 279 -4.16 -10.37 -3.53
C SER A 279 -2.72 -10.36 -4.01
N LEU A 280 -1.84 -9.56 -3.40
CA LEU A 280 -0.44 -9.42 -3.81
C LEU A 280 0.36 -10.74 -3.88
N PRO A 281 0.12 -11.78 -3.07
CA PRO A 281 0.85 -13.04 -3.20
C PRO A 281 0.67 -13.68 -4.58
N LEU A 282 -0.43 -13.40 -5.29
CA LEU A 282 -0.69 -13.91 -6.64
C LEU A 282 0.29 -13.36 -7.68
N VAL A 283 0.88 -12.19 -7.44
CA VAL A 283 1.99 -11.64 -8.25
C VAL A 283 3.34 -11.93 -7.59
N GLY A 284 3.41 -11.84 -6.27
CA GLY A 284 4.63 -12.02 -5.50
C GLY A 284 5.23 -13.42 -5.61
N LEU A 285 4.41 -14.48 -5.49
CA LEU A 285 4.87 -15.87 -5.57
C LEU A 285 5.48 -16.20 -6.95
N PRO A 286 4.84 -15.89 -8.09
CA PRO A 286 5.48 -16.05 -9.39
C PRO A 286 6.81 -15.30 -9.54
N LEU A 287 6.93 -14.09 -8.97
CA LEU A 287 8.18 -13.34 -9.00
C LEU A 287 9.26 -13.99 -8.13
N LEU A 288 8.88 -14.48 -6.95
CA LEU A 288 9.76 -15.19 -6.01
C LEU A 288 10.40 -16.42 -6.65
N PHE A 289 9.63 -17.16 -7.43
CA PHE A 289 10.07 -18.37 -8.14
C PHE A 289 10.47 -18.11 -9.60
N SER A 290 10.58 -16.85 -10.02
CA SER A 290 11.08 -16.54 -11.36
C SER A 290 12.53 -16.99 -11.49
N ASN A 291 12.82 -17.78 -12.53
CA ASN A 291 14.17 -18.24 -12.82
C ASN A 291 14.94 -17.10 -13.50
N THR A 292 15.88 -16.51 -12.77
CA THR A 292 16.84 -15.51 -13.30
C THR A 292 17.81 -16.13 -14.33
N ASN A 293 17.83 -17.45 -14.48
CA ASN A 293 18.79 -18.18 -15.32
C ASN A 293 18.46 -18.22 -16.83
N SER A 294 17.32 -17.69 -17.27
CA SER A 294 16.98 -17.67 -18.71
C SER A 294 17.60 -16.51 -19.50
N HIS A 295 18.28 -15.55 -18.84
CA HIS A 295 18.98 -14.45 -19.52
C HIS A 295 20.48 -14.68 -19.71
N SER A 296 21.06 -15.67 -19.04
CA SER A 296 22.46 -16.07 -19.22
C SER A 296 22.68 -17.15 -20.29
N GLN A 297 21.62 -17.77 -20.82
CA GLN A 297 21.75 -18.78 -21.90
C GLN A 297 21.74 -18.20 -23.32
N ASN A 298 21.36 -16.93 -23.53
CA ASN A 298 21.33 -16.32 -24.88
C ASN A 298 22.61 -15.55 -25.26
N TYR A 299 23.65 -15.57 -24.42
CA TYR A 299 24.95 -14.95 -24.71
C TYR A 299 26.10 -15.95 -24.78
N ALA A 300 25.80 -17.25 -24.70
CA ALA A 300 26.77 -18.32 -24.89
C ALA A 300 26.40 -19.13 -26.14
N ASP A 301 26.37 -18.47 -27.30
CA ASP A 301 26.61 -19.14 -28.58
C ASP A 301 27.46 -18.23 -29.49
N PRO A 302 28.78 -18.19 -29.28
CA PRO A 302 29.70 -17.87 -30.35
C PRO A 302 29.93 -19.13 -31.18
N GLN A 303 29.35 -19.14 -32.39
CA GLN A 303 29.70 -20.00 -33.52
C GLN A 303 29.37 -21.49 -33.40
N GLN A 304 28.30 -21.91 -34.09
CA GLN A 304 28.34 -22.98 -35.11
C GLN A 304 27.42 -22.61 -36.28
#